data_AF-A0A661P1F4-F1
#
_entry.id   AF-A0A661P1F4-F1
#
_cell.length_a   1.000
_cell.length_b   1.000
_cell.length_c   1.000
_cell.angle_alpha   90.00
_cell.angle_beta   90.00
_cell.angle_gamma   90.00
#
_symmetry.space_group_name_H-M   'P 1'
#
loop_
_entity.id
_entity.type
_entity.pdbx_description
1 polymer ?
#
loop_
_entity_poly.entity_id
_entity_poly.type
_entity_poly.pdbx_seq_one_letter_code
_entity_poly.pdbx_strand_id
1 'polypeptide(L)'
;MSAPEPNPESELGTVADNPDNKGVILPQVTRQKTLADDVGPFNIPVDMQGTLAIKQLIYKKLKVDKIFVDVGLQNNKLSISNLVGKIGKGEVQGFSLVNLGVQGLSYQGTMTLSQPNVNTLVSGLFPEVQQNVSGSLQWQNEFSGRGTLADTLLPALKLKGAVVLRQGTVKGFPVLDQLAGFLGSNKLKILSFQSLTAQYNLYDGLTRING
;
A
#
# COMPACT_ATOMS: atom_id res chain seq x y z
N MET A 1 -37.81 -16.49 -58.18
CA MET A 1 -38.80 -15.62 -57.51
C MET A 1 -38.23 -15.24 -56.16
N SER A 2 -37.61 -14.07 -56.12
CA SER A 2 -37.04 -13.48 -54.90
C SER A 2 -38.13 -12.72 -54.17
N ALA A 3 -38.23 -12.91 -52.86
CA ALA A 3 -39.02 -12.06 -51.97
C ALA A 3 -38.06 -11.37 -50.97
N PRO A 4 -38.36 -10.12 -50.55
CA PRO A 4 -37.38 -9.20 -50.01
C PRO A 4 -37.23 -9.26 -48.49
N GLU A 5 -36.09 -8.77 -48.01
CA GLU A 5 -35.74 -8.53 -46.60
C GLU A 5 -36.69 -7.50 -45.94
N PRO A 6 -37.10 -7.70 -44.68
CA PRO A 6 -37.76 -6.66 -43.90
C PRO A 6 -36.73 -5.76 -43.18
N ASN A 7 -36.79 -4.47 -43.51
CA ASN A 7 -36.13 -3.35 -42.86
C ASN A 7 -36.68 -3.15 -41.43
N PRO A 8 -35.87 -3.05 -40.36
CA PRO A 8 -36.33 -2.68 -39.03
C PRO A 8 -35.94 -1.24 -38.70
N GLU A 9 -36.69 -0.28 -39.23
CA GLU A 9 -36.78 1.04 -38.61
C GLU A 9 -38.26 1.41 -38.41
N SER A 10 -38.52 2.06 -37.27
CA SER A 10 -39.75 2.73 -36.85
C SER A 10 -40.82 1.91 -36.09
N GLU A 11 -40.56 1.65 -34.81
CA GLU A 11 -41.58 1.86 -33.76
C GLU A 11 -40.96 2.63 -32.57
N LEU A 12 -40.97 3.96 -32.68
CA LEU A 12 -40.85 4.86 -31.53
C LEU A 12 -42.16 4.78 -30.73
N GLY A 13 -42.23 3.80 -29.82
CA GLY A 13 -43.27 3.75 -28.80
C GLY A 13 -42.96 4.78 -27.71
N THR A 14 -43.74 5.86 -27.68
CA THR A 14 -43.84 6.80 -26.57
C THR A 14 -44.31 6.06 -25.32
N VAL A 15 -43.42 5.85 -24.35
CA VAL A 15 -43.82 5.46 -23.00
C VAL A 15 -44.19 6.73 -22.24
N ALA A 16 -45.47 6.81 -21.86
CA ALA A 16 -46.02 7.86 -21.02
C ALA A 16 -45.27 7.93 -19.68
N ASP A 17 -44.94 9.15 -19.30
CA ASP A 17 -44.33 9.55 -18.03
C ASP A 17 -45.25 9.15 -16.87
N ASN A 18 -44.84 8.14 -16.09
CA ASN A 18 -45.51 7.74 -14.85
C ASN A 18 -44.71 8.28 -13.66
N PRO A 19 -45.18 9.33 -12.97
CA PRO A 19 -44.38 10.07 -11.98
C PRO A 19 -44.19 9.35 -10.64
N ASP A 20 -44.70 8.12 -10.46
CA ASP A 20 -44.62 7.37 -9.19
C ASP A 20 -43.63 6.20 -9.18
N ASN A 21 -42.85 5.99 -10.24
CA ASN A 21 -41.82 4.94 -10.22
C ASN A 21 -40.52 5.48 -9.60
N LYS A 22 -40.42 5.43 -8.26
CA LYS A 22 -39.15 5.62 -7.56
C LYS A 22 -38.19 4.54 -8.04
N GLY A 23 -37.34 4.91 -8.99
CA GLY A 23 -36.36 4.02 -9.62
C GLY A 23 -35.66 3.17 -8.56
N VAL A 24 -35.86 1.85 -8.66
CA VAL A 24 -35.06 0.90 -7.92
C VAL A 24 -33.64 1.06 -8.44
N ILE A 25 -32.80 1.78 -7.68
CA ILE A 25 -31.36 1.80 -7.91
C ILE A 25 -30.88 0.39 -7.57
N LEU A 26 -30.73 -0.45 -8.58
CA LEU A 26 -30.03 -1.72 -8.43
C LEU A 26 -28.64 -1.40 -7.89
N PRO A 27 -28.19 -2.04 -6.78
CA PRO A 27 -26.82 -1.87 -6.31
C PRO A 27 -25.89 -2.20 -7.47
N GLN A 28 -25.01 -1.27 -7.84
CA GLN A 28 -23.99 -1.58 -8.82
C GLN A 28 -23.08 -2.64 -8.20
N VAL A 29 -23.23 -3.88 -8.68
CA VAL A 29 -22.28 -4.95 -8.38
C VAL A 29 -20.97 -4.52 -8.98
N THR A 30 -20.11 -3.92 -8.16
CA THR A 30 -18.78 -3.50 -8.59
C THR A 30 -18.03 -4.80 -8.92
N ARG A 31 -17.82 -5.04 -10.21
CA ARG A 31 -17.08 -6.21 -10.70
C ARG A 31 -15.70 -6.19 -10.02
N GLN A 32 -15.37 -7.28 -9.31
CA GLN A 32 -14.01 -7.48 -8.80
C GLN A 32 -13.05 -7.54 -9.98
N LYS A 33 -11.98 -6.75 -9.92
CA LYS A 33 -10.97 -6.74 -10.98
C LYS A 33 -10.13 -8.01 -10.90
N THR A 34 -9.71 -8.47 -12.07
CA THR A 34 -8.93 -9.71 -12.24
C THR A 34 -7.55 -9.39 -12.80
N LEU A 35 -6.65 -10.38 -12.86
CA LEU A 35 -5.32 -10.20 -13.47
C LEU A 35 -5.40 -9.74 -14.94
N ALA A 36 -6.49 -10.03 -15.65
CA ALA A 36 -6.68 -9.54 -17.02
C ALA A 36 -6.86 -8.01 -17.09
N ASP A 37 -7.29 -7.39 -15.98
CA ASP A 37 -7.47 -5.94 -15.86
C ASP A 37 -6.20 -5.22 -15.38
N ASP A 38 -5.15 -5.98 -15.02
CA ASP A 38 -3.86 -5.42 -14.60
C ASP A 38 -2.99 -4.93 -15.77
N VAL A 39 -1.93 -4.19 -15.47
CA VAL A 39 -0.93 -3.78 -16.45
C VAL A 39 0.04 -4.93 -16.82
N GLY A 40 0.67 -4.79 -17.99
CA GLY A 40 1.57 -5.80 -18.56
C GLY A 40 0.82 -6.93 -19.27
N PRO A 41 1.51 -8.02 -19.67
CA PRO A 41 2.96 -8.13 -19.69
C PRO A 41 3.57 -7.11 -20.64
N PHE A 42 4.73 -6.59 -20.28
CA PHE A 42 5.52 -5.73 -21.14
C PHE A 42 6.56 -6.53 -21.90
N ASN A 43 6.85 -6.09 -23.12
CA ASN A 43 8.00 -6.54 -23.88
C ASN A 43 8.86 -5.32 -24.23
N ILE A 44 9.85 -5.04 -23.38
CA ILE A 44 10.77 -3.92 -23.49
C ILE A 44 12.10 -4.44 -24.05
N PRO A 45 12.41 -4.19 -25.34
CA PRO A 45 13.60 -4.71 -26.01
C PRO A 45 14.82 -3.83 -25.73
N VAL A 46 15.04 -3.45 -24.47
CA VAL A 46 16.14 -2.58 -24.04
C VAL A 46 16.72 -3.12 -22.75
N ASP A 47 18.04 -3.20 -22.73
CA ASP A 47 18.82 -3.36 -21.52
C ASP A 47 19.33 -1.99 -21.06
N MET A 48 19.19 -1.70 -19.77
CA MET A 48 19.58 -0.42 -19.16
C MET A 48 20.27 -0.67 -17.83
N GLN A 49 21.28 0.13 -17.53
CA GLN A 49 21.86 0.24 -16.19
C GLN A 49 22.09 1.71 -15.88
N GLY A 50 21.90 2.10 -14.62
CA GLY A 50 22.18 3.45 -14.19
C GLY A 50 22.06 3.60 -12.68
N THR A 51 22.53 4.74 -12.20
CA THR A 51 22.40 5.14 -10.80
C THR A 51 21.55 6.40 -10.74
N LEU A 52 20.60 6.44 -9.82
CA LEU A 52 19.79 7.63 -9.55
C LEU A 52 20.21 8.22 -8.21
N ALA A 53 20.51 9.51 -8.22
CA ALA A 53 20.74 10.31 -7.03
C ALA A 53 19.62 11.36 -6.92
N ILE A 54 18.69 11.15 -6.00
CA ILE A 54 17.54 12.03 -5.80
C ILE A 54 17.76 12.81 -4.51
N LYS A 55 17.89 14.13 -4.62
CA LYS A 55 18.13 15.01 -3.46
C LYS A 55 17.02 14.87 -2.41
N GLN A 56 15.77 14.85 -2.87
CA GLN A 56 14.59 14.73 -2.02
C GLN A 56 13.43 14.14 -2.81
N LEU A 57 12.75 13.16 -2.21
CA LEU A 57 11.46 12.65 -2.64
C LEU A 57 10.41 13.03 -1.59
N ILE A 58 9.24 13.47 -2.04
CA ILE A 58 8.11 13.73 -1.16
C ILE A 58 7.00 12.79 -1.58
N TYR A 59 6.61 11.89 -0.68
CA TYR A 59 5.45 11.02 -0.86
C TYR A 59 4.42 11.36 0.20
N LYS A 60 3.23 11.80 -0.24
CA LYS A 60 2.24 12.46 0.61
C LYS A 60 2.90 13.65 1.35
N LYS A 61 3.08 13.55 2.67
CA LYS A 61 3.81 14.55 3.48
C LYS A 61 5.12 14.01 4.06
N LEU A 62 5.49 12.77 3.73
CA LEU A 62 6.73 12.16 4.18
C LEU A 62 7.86 12.58 3.23
N LYS A 63 8.89 13.21 3.79
CA LYS A 63 10.12 13.57 3.08
C LYS A 63 11.14 12.45 3.24
N VAL A 64 11.73 12.06 2.12
CA VAL A 64 12.87 11.14 2.06
C VAL A 64 14.01 11.87 1.36
N ASP A 65 15.09 12.13 2.08
CA ASP A 65 16.23 12.92 1.61
C ASP A 65 17.38 12.02 1.17
N LYS A 66 18.24 12.52 0.29
CA LYS A 66 19.52 11.88 -0.12
C LYS A 66 19.33 10.42 -0.55
N ILE A 67 18.46 10.21 -1.52
CA ILE A 67 18.20 8.87 -2.04
C ILE A 67 19.26 8.53 -3.08
N PHE A 68 19.87 7.36 -2.92
CA PHE A 68 20.75 6.76 -3.92
C PHE A 68 20.22 5.38 -4.24
N VAL A 69 20.23 5.00 -5.52
CA VAL A 69 19.74 3.70 -5.98
C VAL A 69 20.38 3.32 -7.29
N ASP A 70 20.77 2.06 -7.42
CA ASP A 70 21.19 1.47 -8.69
C ASP A 70 20.01 0.77 -9.32
N VAL A 71 19.79 1.05 -10.60
CA VAL A 71 18.67 0.52 -11.38
C VAL A 71 19.23 -0.25 -12.57
N GLY A 72 18.70 -1.45 -12.79
CA GLY A 72 18.98 -2.25 -13.97
C GLY A 72 17.69 -2.73 -14.62
N LEU A 73 17.62 -2.76 -15.94
CA LEU A 73 16.57 -3.42 -16.69
C LEU A 73 17.25 -4.40 -17.64
N GLN A 74 16.89 -5.68 -17.55
CA GLN A 74 17.35 -6.69 -18.50
C GLN A 74 16.30 -7.78 -18.63
N ASN A 75 16.02 -8.22 -19.86
CA ASN A 75 15.06 -9.30 -20.13
C ASN A 75 13.70 -9.09 -19.43
N ASN A 76 13.16 -7.87 -19.51
CA ASN A 76 11.93 -7.44 -18.81
C ASN A 76 11.98 -7.55 -17.27
N LYS A 77 13.16 -7.64 -16.66
CA LYS A 77 13.33 -7.63 -15.21
C LYS A 77 14.01 -6.34 -14.79
N LEU A 78 13.27 -5.53 -14.04
CA LEU A 78 13.77 -4.32 -13.40
C LEU A 78 14.37 -4.70 -12.03
N SER A 79 15.65 -4.46 -11.83
CA SER A 79 16.34 -4.56 -10.56
C SER A 79 16.53 -3.17 -9.95
N ILE A 80 16.27 -3.08 -8.65
CA ILE A 80 16.51 -1.93 -7.79
C ILE A 80 17.47 -2.42 -6.72
N SER A 81 18.70 -1.95 -6.74
CA SER A 81 19.76 -2.37 -5.82
C SER A 81 20.34 -1.16 -5.09
N ASN A 82 20.94 -1.40 -3.92
CA ASN A 82 21.57 -0.35 -3.12
C ASN A 82 20.66 0.87 -2.87
N LEU A 83 19.35 0.66 -2.76
CA LEU A 83 18.42 1.74 -2.40
C LEU A 83 18.79 2.17 -0.98
N VAL A 84 19.17 3.42 -0.81
CA VAL A 84 19.41 4.05 0.49
C VAL A 84 18.76 5.44 0.50
N GLY A 85 18.27 5.88 1.65
CA GLY A 85 17.67 7.21 1.81
C GLY A 85 17.48 7.58 3.27
N LYS A 86 17.26 8.87 3.57
CA LYS A 86 17.09 9.39 4.93
C LYS A 86 15.66 9.81 5.20
N ILE A 87 15.11 9.42 6.34
CA ILE A 87 13.76 9.81 6.77
C ILE A 87 13.86 10.46 8.15
N GLY A 88 13.90 11.79 8.18
CA GLY A 88 14.23 12.53 9.40
C GLY A 88 15.62 12.15 9.90
N LYS A 89 15.69 11.58 11.11
CA LYS A 89 16.95 11.03 11.69
C LYS A 89 17.21 9.57 11.33
N GLY A 90 16.24 8.90 10.71
CA GLY A 90 16.34 7.49 10.33
C GLY A 90 16.87 7.28 8.92
N GLU A 91 17.03 6.01 8.57
CA GLU A 91 17.52 5.57 7.26
C GLU A 91 16.63 4.45 6.71
N VAL A 92 16.32 4.52 5.42
CA VAL A 92 15.68 3.45 4.67
C VAL A 92 16.72 2.80 3.75
N GLN A 93 16.70 1.48 3.68
CA GLN A 93 17.52 0.70 2.77
C GLN A 93 16.69 -0.39 2.11
N GLY A 94 17.01 -0.78 0.89
CA GLY A 94 16.28 -1.87 0.25
C GLY A 94 16.87 -2.39 -1.05
N PHE A 95 16.22 -3.47 -1.51
CA PHE A 95 16.44 -4.09 -2.80
C PHE A 95 15.09 -4.57 -3.32
N SER A 96 14.89 -4.53 -4.64
CA SER A 96 13.74 -5.13 -5.28
C SER A 96 14.06 -5.68 -6.67
N LEU A 97 13.37 -6.75 -7.03
CA LEU A 97 13.31 -7.28 -8.39
C LEU A 97 11.86 -7.27 -8.85
N VAL A 98 11.60 -6.69 -10.02
CA VAL A 98 10.28 -6.61 -10.64
C VAL A 98 10.34 -7.25 -12.01
N ASN A 99 9.56 -8.31 -12.23
CA ASN A 99 9.35 -8.92 -13.54
C ASN A 99 8.20 -8.20 -14.24
N LEU A 100 8.55 -7.46 -15.29
CA LEU A 100 7.63 -6.73 -16.14
C LEU A 100 7.04 -7.61 -17.25
N GLY A 101 7.65 -8.77 -17.52
CA GLY A 101 7.26 -9.70 -18.59
C GLY A 101 6.05 -10.59 -18.27
N VAL A 102 5.35 -10.33 -17.16
CA VAL A 102 4.17 -11.11 -16.74
C VAL A 102 2.98 -10.18 -16.51
N GLN A 103 1.79 -10.65 -16.86
CA GLN A 103 0.53 -9.96 -16.55
C GLN A 103 0.43 -9.68 -15.05
N GLY A 104 0.15 -8.43 -14.66
CA GLY A 104 0.09 -8.01 -13.26
C GLY A 104 1.43 -7.65 -12.64
N LEU A 105 2.54 -7.89 -13.34
CA LEU A 105 3.91 -7.76 -12.83
C LEU A 105 4.14 -8.65 -11.59
N SER A 106 5.35 -9.16 -11.40
CA SER A 106 5.69 -9.83 -10.14
C SER A 106 6.86 -9.14 -9.48
N TYR A 107 6.79 -8.94 -8.18
CA TYR A 107 7.81 -8.22 -7.42
C TYR A 107 8.24 -9.04 -6.23
N GLN A 108 9.49 -8.85 -5.85
CA GLN A 108 10.07 -9.37 -4.62
C GLN A 108 11.15 -8.42 -4.13
N GLY A 109 11.46 -8.45 -2.85
CA GLY A 109 12.50 -7.60 -2.31
C GLY A 109 12.60 -7.60 -0.80
N THR A 110 13.47 -6.73 -0.33
CA THR A 110 13.65 -6.44 1.08
C THR A 110 13.65 -4.94 1.32
N MET A 111 13.18 -4.54 2.49
CA MET A 111 13.20 -3.17 2.95
C MET A 111 13.57 -3.15 4.43
N THR A 112 14.45 -2.23 4.79
CA THR A 112 14.84 -1.97 6.17
C THR A 112 14.65 -0.50 6.45
N LEU A 113 14.15 -0.19 7.63
CA LEU A 113 13.99 1.16 8.13
C LEU A 113 14.58 1.22 9.54
N SER A 114 15.61 2.01 9.69
CA SER A 114 16.43 2.08 10.90
C SER A 114 16.25 3.44 11.57
N GLN A 115 15.62 3.41 12.74
CA GLN A 115 15.51 4.50 13.70
C GLN A 115 14.88 5.83 13.21
N PRO A 116 13.86 5.85 12.30
CA PRO A 116 13.08 7.06 12.17
C PRO A 116 12.26 7.31 13.44
N ASN A 117 11.97 8.58 13.69
CA ASN A 117 11.00 8.93 14.70
C ASN A 117 9.59 8.54 14.22
N VAL A 118 8.82 7.82 15.04
CA VAL A 118 7.46 7.38 14.67
C VAL A 118 6.55 8.54 14.34
N ASN A 119 6.66 9.67 15.06
CA ASN A 119 5.90 10.88 14.79
C ASN A 119 6.16 11.39 13.36
N THR A 120 7.41 11.31 12.87
CA THR A 120 7.75 11.68 11.48
C THR A 120 7.03 10.78 10.47
N LEU A 121 6.98 9.47 10.72
CA LEU A 121 6.30 8.53 9.83
C LEU A 121 4.78 8.76 9.82
N VAL A 122 4.17 8.82 11.01
CA VAL A 122 2.71 8.96 11.14
C VAL A 122 2.25 10.31 10.61
N SER A 123 2.93 11.41 10.94
CA SER A 123 2.63 12.74 10.39
C SER A 123 2.74 12.78 8.86
N GLY A 124 3.69 12.04 8.29
CA GLY A 124 3.93 12.01 6.84
C GLY A 124 2.92 11.14 6.06
N LEU A 125 2.56 9.98 6.60
CA LEU A 125 1.75 8.96 5.92
C LEU A 125 0.26 9.04 6.25
N PHE A 126 -0.07 9.45 7.48
CA PHE A 126 -1.42 9.52 8.03
C PHE A 126 -1.64 10.88 8.71
N PRO A 127 -1.61 11.99 7.96
CA PRO A 127 -1.64 13.34 8.54
C PRO A 127 -2.92 13.67 9.30
N GLU A 128 -4.01 12.92 9.05
CA GLU A 128 -5.30 13.10 9.74
C GLU A 128 -5.32 12.46 11.13
N VAL A 129 -4.35 11.59 11.43
CA VAL A 129 -4.18 11.04 12.78
C VAL A 129 -3.52 12.12 13.62
N GLN A 130 -4.31 12.76 14.48
CA GLN A 130 -3.83 13.76 15.44
C GLN A 130 -2.71 13.14 16.30
N GLN A 131 -1.54 13.79 16.30
CA GLN A 131 -0.28 13.17 16.75
C GLN A 131 -0.29 12.87 18.24
N ASN A 132 -0.15 11.58 18.53
CA ASN A 132 -0.30 11.01 19.86
C ASN A 132 0.70 9.89 20.12
N VAL A 133 1.71 9.74 19.24
CA VAL A 133 2.68 8.66 19.28
C VAL A 133 4.11 9.20 19.18
N SER A 134 5.03 8.57 19.89
CA SER A 134 6.47 8.87 19.81
C SER A 134 7.29 7.60 20.01
N GLY A 135 8.57 7.68 19.69
CA GLY A 135 9.53 6.58 19.81
C GLY A 135 10.39 6.44 18.55
N SER A 136 11.33 5.50 18.61
CA SER A 136 12.21 5.15 17.51
C SER A 136 11.80 3.79 16.93
N LEU A 137 11.57 3.74 15.61
CA LEU A 137 11.19 2.51 14.92
C LEU A 137 12.42 1.79 14.36
N GLN A 138 12.45 0.47 14.41
CA GLN A 138 13.28 -0.35 13.55
C GLN A 138 12.36 -1.35 12.87
N TRP A 139 12.46 -1.47 11.55
CA TRP A 139 11.60 -2.34 10.76
C TRP A 139 12.43 -3.04 9.70
N GLN A 140 12.18 -4.33 9.52
CA GLN A 140 12.75 -5.14 8.46
C GLN A 140 11.62 -5.94 7.83
N ASN A 141 11.64 -6.03 6.51
CA ASN A 141 10.61 -6.71 5.76
C ASN A 141 11.17 -7.37 4.51
N GLU A 142 10.76 -8.61 4.30
CA GLU A 142 10.78 -9.31 3.03
C GLU A 142 9.37 -9.23 2.43
N PHE A 143 9.29 -8.96 1.13
CA PHE A 143 8.02 -8.93 0.42
C PHE A 143 8.11 -9.69 -0.89
N SER A 144 6.99 -10.25 -1.31
CA SER A 144 6.77 -10.73 -2.67
C SER A 144 5.30 -10.62 -3.06
N GLY A 145 4.99 -10.56 -4.34
CA GLY A 145 3.62 -10.60 -4.81
C GLY A 145 3.48 -10.44 -6.31
N ARG A 146 2.24 -10.40 -6.75
CA ARG A 146 1.85 -10.18 -8.15
C ARG A 146 0.56 -9.36 -8.22
N GLY A 147 0.44 -8.50 -9.22
CA GLY A 147 -0.73 -7.67 -9.45
C GLY A 147 -0.45 -6.18 -9.24
N THR A 148 -1.26 -5.33 -9.88
CA THR A 148 -1.14 -3.87 -9.79
C THR A 148 -2.40 -3.19 -9.28
N LEU A 149 -3.49 -3.94 -9.19
CA LEU A 149 -4.77 -3.53 -8.63
C LEU A 149 -4.94 -4.16 -7.25
N ALA A 150 -5.65 -3.48 -6.34
CA ALA A 150 -5.84 -3.99 -4.98
C ALA A 150 -6.42 -5.42 -4.94
N ASP A 151 -7.41 -5.70 -5.80
CA ASP A 151 -8.10 -7.00 -5.89
C ASP A 151 -7.16 -8.14 -6.33
N THR A 152 -6.06 -7.85 -7.03
CA THR A 152 -5.08 -8.85 -7.51
C THR A 152 -3.83 -8.88 -6.65
N LEU A 153 -3.36 -7.70 -6.22
CA LEU A 153 -2.20 -7.49 -5.36
C LEU A 153 -2.39 -8.08 -3.97
N LEU A 154 -3.47 -7.72 -3.26
CA LEU A 154 -3.62 -8.09 -1.84
C LEU A 154 -3.68 -9.60 -1.61
N PRO A 155 -4.39 -10.40 -2.44
CA PRO A 155 -4.39 -11.86 -2.30
C PRO A 155 -3.04 -12.50 -2.65
N ALA A 156 -2.24 -11.88 -3.53
CA ALA A 156 -0.94 -12.42 -3.91
C ALA A 156 0.21 -11.89 -3.04
N LEU A 157 -0.04 -10.89 -2.20
CA LEU A 157 0.97 -10.24 -1.37
C LEU A 157 1.41 -11.16 -0.24
N LYS A 158 2.71 -11.36 -0.13
CA LYS A 158 3.36 -12.05 0.97
C LYS A 158 4.33 -11.11 1.63
N LEU A 159 4.18 -10.90 2.94
CA LEU A 159 5.08 -10.08 3.74
C LEU A 159 5.59 -10.91 4.91
N LYS A 160 6.89 -10.85 5.17
CA LYS A 160 7.49 -11.38 6.39
C LYS A 160 8.34 -10.29 7.00
N GLY A 161 8.11 -9.95 8.25
CA GLY A 161 8.83 -8.84 8.83
C GLY A 161 8.86 -8.83 10.33
N ALA A 162 9.71 -7.95 10.84
CA ALA A 162 9.84 -7.68 12.26
C ALA A 162 9.89 -6.17 12.47
N VAL A 163 9.33 -5.75 13.59
CA VAL A 163 9.31 -4.36 14.02
C VAL A 163 9.75 -4.29 15.48
N VAL A 164 10.59 -3.31 15.79
CA VAL A 164 10.99 -2.96 17.14
C VAL A 164 10.74 -1.48 17.33
N LEU A 165 9.86 -1.13 18.26
CA LEU A 165 9.59 0.25 18.66
C LEU A 165 10.21 0.48 20.04
N ARG A 166 11.13 1.44 20.13
CA ARG A 166 11.85 1.77 21.37
C ARG A 166 11.38 3.10 21.92
N GLN A 167 11.35 3.20 23.25
CA GLN A 167 11.04 4.42 24.00
C GLN A 167 9.71 5.02 23.52
N GLY A 168 8.69 4.15 23.45
CA GLY A 168 7.42 4.49 22.86
C GLY A 168 6.50 5.16 23.87
N THR A 169 5.74 6.14 23.38
CA THR A 169 4.63 6.73 24.13
C THR A 169 3.44 6.88 23.21
N VAL A 170 2.26 6.50 23.71
CA VAL A 170 0.96 6.57 23.04
C VAL A 170 0.00 7.32 23.98
N LYS A 171 -0.72 8.33 23.50
CA LYS A 171 -1.66 9.11 24.32
C LYS A 171 -2.93 9.44 23.55
N GLY A 172 -4.00 9.88 24.21
CA GLY A 172 -5.19 10.44 23.53
C GLY A 172 -5.90 9.50 22.55
N PHE A 173 -5.84 8.20 22.80
CA PHE A 173 -6.69 7.22 22.14
C PHE A 173 -7.95 7.01 23.00
N PRO A 174 -9.17 6.97 22.41
CA PRO A 174 -10.41 6.84 23.18
C PRO A 174 -10.43 5.65 24.15
N VAL A 175 -9.80 4.53 23.76
CA VAL A 175 -9.68 3.34 24.61
C VAL A 175 -8.83 3.61 25.87
N LEU A 176 -7.79 4.44 25.78
CA LEU A 176 -6.97 4.83 26.93
C LEU A 176 -7.73 5.79 27.85
N ASP A 177 -8.54 6.68 27.29
CA ASP A 177 -9.40 7.57 28.07
C ASP A 177 -10.49 6.79 28.82
N GLN A 178 -11.12 5.80 28.17
CA GLN A 178 -12.09 4.90 28.78
C GLN A 178 -11.44 4.05 29.89
N LEU A 179 -10.27 3.47 29.62
CA LEU A 179 -9.55 2.67 30.60
C LEU A 179 -9.10 3.52 31.80
N ALA A 180 -8.64 4.75 31.56
CA ALA A 180 -8.30 5.70 32.61
C ALA A 180 -9.52 6.07 33.46
N GLY A 181 -10.69 6.24 32.84
CA GLY A 181 -11.95 6.48 33.53
C GLY A 181 -12.39 5.28 34.39
N PHE A 182 -12.34 4.08 33.82
CA PHE A 182 -12.71 2.84 34.52
C PHE A 182 -11.81 2.55 35.71
N LEU A 183 -10.50 2.72 35.57
CA LEU A 183 -9.52 2.46 36.63
C LEU A 183 -9.27 3.68 37.54
N GLY A 184 -9.98 4.79 37.33
CA GLY A 184 -9.84 6.00 38.14
C GLY A 184 -8.44 6.63 38.09
N SER A 185 -7.67 6.42 37.02
CA SER A 185 -6.27 6.82 36.92
C SER A 185 -5.99 7.62 35.66
N ASN A 186 -5.83 8.93 35.81
CA ASN A 186 -5.43 9.83 34.71
C ASN A 186 -4.05 9.49 34.12
N LYS A 187 -3.20 8.74 34.84
CA LYS A 187 -1.89 8.30 34.33
C LYS A 187 -2.02 7.32 33.17
N LEU A 188 -3.15 6.61 33.04
CA LEU A 188 -3.38 5.62 31.98
C LEU A 188 -3.82 6.24 30.65
N LYS A 189 -4.06 7.55 30.61
CA LYS A 189 -4.26 8.30 29.36
C LYS A 189 -3.01 8.32 28.49
N ILE A 190 -1.86 7.97 29.07
CA ILE A 190 -0.57 7.86 28.43
C ILE A 190 -0.03 6.46 28.67
N LEU A 191 0.09 5.68 27.60
CA LEU A 191 0.80 4.40 27.62
C LEU A 191 2.25 4.63 27.22
N SER A 192 3.19 4.35 28.12
CA SER A 192 4.64 4.42 27.84
C SER A 192 5.27 3.05 27.97
N PHE A 193 6.22 2.72 27.09
CA PHE A 193 6.91 1.44 27.09
C PHE A 193 8.36 1.58 26.62
N GLN A 194 9.24 0.75 27.18
CA GLN A 194 10.66 0.77 26.83
C GLN A 194 10.90 0.17 25.44
N SER A 195 10.25 -0.96 25.15
CA SER A 195 10.36 -1.66 23.88
C SER A 195 9.06 -2.41 23.59
N LEU A 196 8.63 -2.37 22.34
CA LEU A 196 7.60 -3.23 21.78
C LEU A 196 8.19 -3.92 20.55
N THR A 197 8.15 -5.24 20.55
CA THR A 197 8.67 -6.05 19.44
C THR A 197 7.52 -6.84 18.87
N ALA A 198 7.39 -6.87 17.55
CA ALA A 198 6.42 -7.73 16.89
C ALA A 198 7.04 -8.36 15.64
N GLN A 199 6.63 -9.58 15.36
CA GLN A 199 6.91 -10.28 14.11
C GLN A 199 5.59 -10.53 13.41
N TYR A 200 5.58 -10.40 12.10
CA TYR A 200 4.38 -10.63 11.32
C TYR A 200 4.68 -11.41 10.05
N ASN A 201 3.67 -12.16 9.65
CA ASN A 201 3.61 -12.90 8.42
C ASN A 201 2.26 -12.65 7.77
N LEU A 202 2.27 -12.08 6.57
CA LEU A 202 1.08 -11.89 5.74
C LEU A 202 1.19 -12.87 4.56
N TYR A 203 0.16 -13.69 4.37
CA TYR A 203 -0.01 -14.58 3.23
C TYR A 203 -1.49 -14.57 2.83
N ASP A 204 -1.77 -14.51 1.53
CA ASP A 204 -3.13 -14.61 0.98
C ASP A 204 -4.11 -13.57 1.56
N GLY A 205 -3.61 -12.36 1.83
CA GLY A 205 -4.36 -11.29 2.49
C GLY A 205 -4.63 -11.50 4.00
N LEU A 206 -4.20 -12.62 4.58
CA LEU A 206 -4.35 -12.94 5.99
C LEU A 206 -3.05 -12.61 6.76
N THR A 207 -3.18 -11.88 7.87
CA THR A 207 -2.03 -11.50 8.71
C THR A 207 -1.98 -12.34 9.98
N ARG A 208 -0.83 -12.95 10.25
CA ARG A 208 -0.48 -13.56 11.55
C ARG A 208 0.55 -12.67 12.24
N ILE A 209 0.27 -12.27 13.48
CA ILE A 209 1.13 -11.42 14.29
C ILE A 209 1.51 -12.17 15.55
N ASN A 210 2.82 -12.25 15.83
CA ASN A 210 3.37 -12.77 17.06
C ASN A 210 4.08 -11.61 17.77
N GLY A 211 3.70 -11.31 19.01
CA GLY A 211 4.24 -10.19 19.79
C GLY A 211 4.09 -10.43 21.27
#